data_AF-A0A7R9YUW2-F1
#
_entry.id   AF-A0A7R9YUW2-F1
#
_cell.length_a   1.000
_cell.length_b   1.000
_cell.length_c   1.000
_cell.angle_alpha   90.00
_cell.angle_beta   90.00
_cell.angle_gamma   90.00
#
_symmetry.space_group_name_H-M   'P 1'
#
loop_
_entity.id
_entity.type
_entity.pdbx_description
1 polymer ?
#
loop_
_entity_poly.entity_id
_entity_poly.type
_entity_poly.pdbx_seq_one_letter_code
_entity_poly.pdbx_strand_id
1 'polypeptide(L)'
;IYLDELWQESIPVPKSALKKLGLKAEISEDGQVEIVEREGAEVVDEDVLVALQGDIDARTAAFVEDLMEDNEDEAEIPAYAMRRPLVLAAAVGEISAKMVKALRQKTGAGMMDCKKALGECAGDETAAIDWLRKKGLSGADKKAGRVAAEGAIVQYIHPGARLGVLLEVNCETDFVAASEKFQSLVNELGMIIAASPDVQVVSEDDVSADMLAKEREVQMGLEELKSKPEAIRAKIVEGRLDKIKKAMALMNQDSLRDTTKTVGEIVKETIAATGENVQIRRFVKYQLGEGIEKKSTDFAAEVAEQTQAKAKASEPKPEDPKKKEEAKKEEEAVATVAVSAKTVKELRGATGAGMMDCKKALACNNNDLTAATEWLRKKGLSGADKKAGRIAAEGAIISYIHPGSRLGVMMEINCETDFVAAGDQFNQLANGIAMQIAASPDVQYVSAEDIPAEVFEREKEIEMQREDLKAKPEAIRAKIAEGRVAKLAQTMALLPQPFLMDDSKTIEQAVKEAIASIGEKISIRRFITYRLGEGIEKKQMDLAADVAAMTGGKL
;
A
#
# COMPACT_ATOMS: atom_id res chain seq x y z
N ILE A 1 8.10 -51.17 -54.68
CA ILE A 1 6.97 -50.32 -54.27
C ILE A 1 7.56 -49.27 -53.35
N TYR A 2 7.49 -48.01 -53.75
CA TYR A 2 8.05 -46.87 -53.02
C TYR A 2 7.51 -46.83 -51.59
N LEU A 3 8.39 -46.54 -50.62
CA LEU A 3 8.04 -46.24 -49.22
C LEU A 3 8.16 -44.73 -48.96
N ASP A 4 7.79 -43.93 -49.95
CA ASP A 4 7.92 -42.46 -49.95
C ASP A 4 6.76 -41.72 -49.27
N GLU A 5 5.80 -42.39 -48.61
CA GLU A 5 4.57 -41.72 -48.14
C GLU A 5 4.20 -41.89 -46.66
N LEU A 6 5.07 -42.42 -45.78
CA LEU A 6 4.72 -42.60 -44.35
C LEU A 6 5.61 -41.93 -43.30
N TRP A 7 6.72 -41.29 -43.70
CA TRP A 7 7.69 -40.72 -42.73
C TRP A 7 8.24 -39.36 -43.19
N GLN A 8 7.36 -38.42 -43.51
CA GLN A 8 7.75 -37.08 -43.99
C GLN A 8 8.10 -36.04 -42.92
N GLU A 9 8.38 -36.45 -41.67
CA GLU A 9 9.03 -35.54 -40.73
C GLU A 9 10.30 -36.19 -40.18
N SER A 10 11.44 -35.61 -40.59
CA SER A 10 12.77 -35.97 -40.11
C SER A 10 12.83 -35.69 -38.61
N ILE A 11 12.72 -36.75 -37.81
CA ILE A 11 12.86 -36.68 -36.35
C ILE A 11 14.30 -36.26 -36.06
N PRO A 12 14.56 -35.05 -35.52
CA PRO A 12 15.92 -34.57 -35.32
C PRO A 12 16.53 -35.29 -34.12
N VAL A 13 17.29 -36.36 -34.36
CA VAL A 13 18.07 -37.03 -33.32
C VAL A 13 19.23 -36.09 -32.92
N PRO A 14 19.29 -35.62 -31.66
CA PRO A 14 20.35 -34.72 -31.24
C PRO A 14 21.73 -35.39 -31.34
N LYS A 15 22.76 -34.67 -31.80
CA LYS A 15 24.15 -35.18 -31.84
C LYS A 15 24.65 -35.70 -30.48
N SER A 16 24.08 -35.20 -29.38
CA SER A 16 24.34 -35.68 -28.01
C SER A 16 23.78 -37.07 -27.73
N ALA A 17 22.66 -37.46 -28.35
CA ALA A 17 22.08 -38.80 -28.27
C ALA A 17 22.91 -39.80 -29.07
N LEU A 18 23.29 -39.44 -30.30
CA LEU A 18 24.21 -40.25 -31.14
C LEU A 18 25.55 -40.51 -30.43
N LYS A 19 26.10 -39.46 -29.78
CA LYS A 19 27.34 -39.57 -29.01
C LYS A 19 27.25 -40.53 -27.82
N LYS A 20 26.08 -40.64 -27.17
CA LYS A 20 25.85 -41.56 -26.04
C LYS A 20 25.70 -43.02 -26.48
N LEU A 21 25.30 -43.23 -27.73
CA LEU A 21 25.14 -44.54 -28.37
C LEU A 21 26.40 -44.99 -29.13
N GLY A 22 27.50 -44.24 -29.06
CA GLY A 22 28.74 -44.57 -29.80
C GLY A 22 28.69 -44.28 -31.31
N LEU A 23 27.72 -43.52 -31.80
CA LEU A 23 27.49 -43.25 -33.23
C LEU A 23 27.83 -41.78 -33.61
N LYS A 24 28.16 -41.55 -34.89
CA LYS A 24 28.34 -40.21 -35.49
C LYS A 24 27.68 -40.16 -36.87
N ALA A 25 27.26 -38.97 -37.31
CA ALA A 25 26.74 -38.75 -38.66
C ALA A 25 27.84 -38.18 -39.56
N GLU A 26 28.11 -38.81 -40.69
CA GLU A 26 29.02 -38.38 -41.75
C GLU A 26 28.25 -38.12 -43.06
N ILE A 27 28.82 -37.35 -43.96
CA ILE A 27 28.19 -37.01 -45.24
C ILE A 27 29.04 -37.62 -46.35
N SER A 28 28.44 -38.47 -47.16
CA SER A 28 29.09 -39.16 -48.29
C SER A 28 29.38 -38.19 -49.45
N GLU A 29 30.22 -38.62 -50.41
CA GLU A 29 30.64 -37.78 -51.54
C GLU A 29 29.49 -37.40 -52.48
N ASP A 30 28.38 -38.15 -52.47
CA ASP A 30 27.12 -37.89 -53.16
C ASP A 30 26.12 -37.06 -52.32
N GLY A 31 26.54 -36.58 -51.14
CA GLY A 31 25.81 -35.61 -50.32
C GLY A 31 24.73 -36.19 -49.40
N GLN A 32 24.72 -37.51 -49.20
CA GLN A 32 23.79 -38.19 -48.30
C GLN A 32 24.39 -38.32 -46.90
N VAL A 33 23.54 -38.22 -45.87
CA VAL A 33 23.98 -38.31 -44.46
C VAL A 33 23.90 -39.77 -44.00
N GLU A 34 25.05 -40.37 -43.69
CA GLU A 34 25.16 -41.73 -43.17
C GLU A 34 25.53 -41.73 -41.68
N ILE A 35 24.97 -42.66 -40.90
CA ILE A 35 25.30 -42.82 -39.48
C ILE A 35 26.30 -43.97 -39.35
N VAL A 36 27.48 -43.68 -38.82
CA VAL A 36 28.61 -44.61 -38.68
C VAL A 36 29.09 -44.70 -37.23
N GLU A 37 29.62 -45.86 -36.85
CA GLU A 37 30.18 -46.09 -35.52
C GLU A 37 31.44 -45.24 -35.28
N ARG A 38 31.60 -44.82 -34.03
CA ARG A 38 32.73 -43.99 -33.61
C ARG A 38 33.83 -44.90 -33.08
N GLU A 39 34.99 -44.92 -33.77
CA GLU A 39 36.14 -45.74 -33.33
C GLU A 39 36.50 -45.47 -31.86
N GLY A 40 36.45 -46.52 -31.03
CA GLY A 40 36.80 -46.49 -29.61
C GLY A 40 35.66 -46.22 -28.61
N ALA A 41 34.39 -46.33 -29.00
CA ALA A 41 33.26 -46.18 -28.08
C ALA A 41 32.79 -47.53 -27.48
N GLU A 42 32.71 -47.62 -26.14
CA GLU A 42 31.96 -48.69 -25.46
C GLU A 42 30.47 -48.38 -25.56
N VAL A 43 29.73 -49.23 -26.28
CA VAL A 43 28.27 -49.13 -26.48
C VAL A 43 27.56 -49.65 -25.24
N VAL A 44 26.52 -48.94 -24.76
CA VAL A 44 25.65 -49.40 -23.67
C VAL A 44 24.23 -49.59 -24.21
N ASP A 45 23.85 -50.87 -24.28
CA ASP A 45 22.51 -51.49 -24.37
C ASP A 45 21.67 -51.42 -25.67
N GLU A 46 21.09 -52.58 -26.00
CA GLU A 46 20.68 -53.03 -27.34
C GLU A 46 19.15 -53.07 -27.58
N ASP A 47 18.31 -52.46 -26.72
CA ASP A 47 16.85 -52.70 -26.69
C ASP A 47 15.93 -51.47 -26.92
N VAL A 48 16.16 -50.68 -27.97
CA VAL A 48 15.54 -49.33 -28.11
C VAL A 48 14.17 -49.30 -28.82
N LEU A 49 13.84 -50.23 -29.74
CA LEU A 49 13.15 -49.74 -30.95
C LEU A 49 11.69 -50.14 -31.27
N VAL A 50 10.94 -50.93 -30.51
CA VAL A 50 9.69 -51.54 -31.07
C VAL A 50 8.35 -51.14 -30.42
N ALA A 51 8.28 -50.18 -29.48
CA ALA A 51 7.10 -50.06 -28.61
C ALA A 51 6.38 -48.69 -28.58
N LEU A 52 6.31 -47.95 -29.68
CA LEU A 52 5.78 -46.57 -29.69
C LEU A 52 4.43 -46.43 -30.42
N GLN A 53 3.31 -46.61 -29.69
CA GLN A 53 2.04 -45.86 -29.76
C GLN A 53 0.90 -46.58 -28.99
N GLY A 54 0.08 -45.84 -28.22
CA GLY A 54 -1.13 -46.35 -27.55
C GLY A 54 -1.23 -46.10 -26.03
N ASP A 55 -2.39 -46.45 -25.46
CA ASP A 55 -2.73 -46.33 -24.03
C ASP A 55 -1.80 -47.21 -23.15
N ILE A 56 -1.26 -46.59 -22.10
CA ILE A 56 -0.20 -47.14 -21.25
C ILE A 56 -0.76 -48.23 -20.32
N ASP A 57 -1.97 -48.05 -19.81
CA ASP A 57 -2.57 -49.01 -18.86
C ASP A 57 -3.01 -50.30 -19.59
N ALA A 58 -3.53 -50.17 -20.82
CA ALA A 58 -3.91 -51.29 -21.67
C ALA A 58 -2.70 -52.15 -22.09
N ARG A 59 -1.54 -51.52 -22.33
CA ARG A 59 -0.31 -52.26 -22.70
C ARG A 59 0.40 -52.86 -21.49
N THR A 60 0.31 -52.23 -20.32
CA THR A 60 0.83 -52.81 -19.08
C THR A 60 0.04 -54.06 -18.71
N ALA A 61 -1.29 -54.05 -18.91
CA ALA A 61 -2.13 -55.24 -18.74
C ALA A 61 -1.82 -56.35 -19.77
N ALA A 62 -1.72 -56.01 -21.06
CA ALA A 62 -1.39 -56.99 -22.11
C ALA A 62 0.02 -57.58 -21.99
N PHE A 63 0.99 -56.79 -21.52
CA PHE A 63 2.37 -57.26 -21.28
C PHE A 63 2.45 -58.18 -20.05
N VAL A 64 1.64 -57.93 -19.02
CA VAL A 64 1.54 -58.82 -17.84
C VAL A 64 0.81 -60.12 -18.18
N GLU A 65 -0.14 -60.09 -19.12
CA GLU A 65 -0.84 -61.27 -19.64
C GLU A 65 0.08 -62.12 -20.54
N ASP A 66 0.85 -61.50 -21.44
CA ASP A 66 1.85 -62.12 -22.31
C ASP A 66 3.03 -62.75 -21.54
N LEU A 67 3.43 -62.14 -20.40
CA LEU A 67 4.44 -62.71 -19.51
C LEU A 67 3.97 -63.95 -18.73
N MET A 68 2.66 -64.19 -18.66
CA MET A 68 2.03 -65.22 -17.82
C MET A 68 1.37 -66.33 -18.65
N GLU A 69 1.52 -66.33 -19.98
CA GLU A 69 1.04 -67.43 -20.84
C GLU A 69 2.02 -68.61 -20.83
N ASP A 70 1.51 -69.77 -20.41
CA ASP A 70 2.23 -70.99 -20.02
C ASP A 70 2.90 -71.78 -21.17
N ASN A 71 3.85 -71.23 -21.94
CA ASN A 71 4.58 -72.04 -22.93
C ASN A 71 6.02 -71.62 -23.29
N GLU A 72 6.79 -71.01 -22.38
CA GLU A 72 8.24 -70.84 -22.60
C GLU A 72 9.06 -71.16 -21.33
N ASP A 73 10.25 -71.73 -21.53
CA ASP A 73 11.12 -72.33 -20.51
C ASP A 73 11.49 -71.33 -19.38
N GLU A 74 11.31 -71.73 -18.11
CA GLU A 74 11.56 -70.94 -16.88
C GLU A 74 13.02 -70.40 -16.75
N ALA A 75 13.94 -70.83 -17.61
CA ALA A 75 15.33 -70.40 -17.61
C ALA A 75 15.61 -69.08 -18.36
N GLU A 76 14.68 -68.59 -19.20
CA GLU A 76 14.90 -67.39 -20.03
C GLU A 76 14.23 -66.11 -19.49
N ILE A 77 13.34 -66.26 -18.52
CA ILE A 77 12.56 -65.17 -17.90
C ILE A 77 13.44 -64.05 -17.28
N PRO A 78 14.55 -64.36 -16.58
CA PRO A 78 15.42 -63.31 -16.00
C PRO A 78 16.23 -62.54 -17.07
N ALA A 79 16.54 -63.17 -18.21
CA ALA A 79 17.23 -62.53 -19.33
C ALA A 79 16.29 -61.67 -20.19
N TYR A 80 15.02 -62.04 -20.24
CA TYR A 80 13.95 -61.31 -20.92
C TYR A 80 13.53 -60.03 -20.17
N ALA A 81 13.54 -60.07 -18.82
CA ALA A 81 13.17 -58.93 -17.97
C ALA A 81 14.25 -57.83 -17.84
N MET A 82 15.54 -58.14 -18.03
CA MET A 82 16.64 -57.17 -17.88
C MET A 82 16.90 -56.31 -19.13
N ARG A 83 16.27 -56.63 -20.26
CA ARG A 83 16.50 -56.02 -21.58
C ARG A 83 15.68 -54.77 -21.90
N ARG A 84 15.20 -53.98 -20.94
CA ARG A 84 14.51 -52.71 -21.30
C ARG A 84 14.83 -51.53 -20.37
N PRO A 85 16.04 -50.95 -20.46
CA PRO A 85 16.35 -49.65 -19.85
C PRO A 85 15.71 -48.47 -20.63
N LEU A 86 15.40 -48.69 -21.91
CA LEU A 86 15.00 -47.62 -22.84
C LEU A 86 13.54 -47.20 -22.72
N VAL A 87 12.69 -48.07 -22.21
CA VAL A 87 11.31 -47.71 -21.83
C VAL A 87 11.33 -46.77 -20.62
N LEU A 88 12.30 -46.91 -19.72
CA LEU A 88 12.46 -46.03 -18.56
C LEU A 88 13.12 -44.69 -18.94
N ALA A 89 14.08 -44.69 -19.87
CA ALA A 89 14.73 -43.47 -20.35
C ALA A 89 13.83 -42.63 -21.29
N ALA A 90 12.96 -43.26 -22.08
CA ALA A 90 11.93 -42.59 -22.88
C ALA A 90 10.72 -42.12 -22.05
N ALA A 91 10.54 -42.66 -20.84
CA ALA A 91 9.59 -42.17 -19.85
C ALA A 91 10.06 -40.89 -19.12
N VAL A 92 11.33 -40.46 -19.30
CA VAL A 92 11.77 -39.13 -18.88
C VAL A 92 11.27 -38.13 -19.90
N GLY A 93 10.02 -37.71 -19.68
CA GLY A 93 9.22 -36.88 -20.58
C GLY A 93 10.04 -35.77 -21.25
N GLU A 94 10.10 -35.82 -22.58
CA GLU A 94 10.64 -34.73 -23.36
C GLU A 94 9.78 -33.49 -23.07
N ILE A 95 10.33 -32.56 -22.29
CA ILE A 95 9.61 -31.37 -21.86
C ILE A 95 9.29 -30.53 -23.09
N SER A 96 8.07 -30.65 -23.58
CA SER A 96 7.67 -29.95 -24.79
C SER A 96 7.67 -28.43 -24.56
N ALA A 97 7.98 -27.66 -25.61
CA ALA A 97 7.91 -26.20 -25.55
C ALA A 97 6.50 -25.70 -25.17
N LYS A 98 5.46 -26.48 -25.50
CA LYS A 98 4.08 -26.22 -25.10
C LYS A 98 3.88 -26.34 -23.58
N MET A 99 4.45 -27.37 -22.95
CA MET A 99 4.40 -27.53 -21.49
C MET A 99 5.16 -26.41 -20.77
N VAL A 100 6.36 -26.06 -21.26
CA VAL A 100 7.12 -24.93 -20.71
C VAL A 100 6.32 -23.62 -20.85
N LYS A 101 5.70 -23.39 -22.01
CA LYS A 101 4.86 -22.20 -22.25
C LYS A 101 3.64 -22.17 -21.34
N ALA A 102 2.95 -23.29 -21.15
CA ALA A 102 1.79 -23.40 -20.27
C ALA A 102 2.17 -23.12 -18.81
N LEU A 103 3.24 -23.77 -18.31
CA LEU A 103 3.73 -23.54 -16.95
C LEU A 103 4.17 -22.09 -16.76
N ARG A 104 4.85 -21.49 -17.75
CA ARG A 104 5.23 -20.07 -17.72
C ARG A 104 4.02 -19.14 -17.71
N GLN A 105 2.97 -19.44 -18.47
CA GLN A 105 1.75 -18.64 -18.47
C GLN A 105 1.02 -18.70 -17.12
N LYS A 106 1.03 -19.86 -16.45
CA LYS A 106 0.41 -20.00 -15.13
C LYS A 106 1.23 -19.38 -14.00
N THR A 107 2.55 -19.56 -14.03
CA THR A 107 3.44 -19.18 -12.91
C THR A 107 4.11 -17.82 -13.08
N GLY A 108 4.23 -17.33 -14.32
CA GLY A 108 5.01 -16.13 -14.65
C GLY A 108 6.53 -16.33 -14.59
N ALA A 109 7.03 -17.52 -14.24
CA ALA A 109 8.46 -17.76 -14.05
C ALA A 109 9.27 -17.70 -15.37
N GLY A 110 10.59 -17.53 -15.25
CA GLY A 110 11.51 -17.51 -16.38
C GLY A 110 11.43 -18.79 -17.23
N MET A 111 11.62 -18.67 -18.55
CA MET A 111 11.48 -19.80 -19.50
C MET A 111 12.38 -20.99 -19.12
N MET A 112 13.63 -20.71 -18.77
CA MET A 112 14.59 -21.75 -18.37
C MET A 112 14.28 -22.33 -16.98
N ASP A 113 13.70 -21.54 -16.07
CA ASP A 113 13.25 -22.03 -14.78
C ASP A 113 12.06 -22.96 -14.92
N CYS A 114 11.09 -22.64 -15.79
CA CYS A 114 9.96 -23.51 -16.10
C CYS A 114 10.43 -24.83 -16.74
N LYS A 115 11.37 -24.75 -17.70
CA LYS A 115 11.95 -25.94 -18.32
C LYS A 115 12.71 -26.79 -17.30
N LYS A 116 13.49 -26.16 -16.41
CA LYS A 116 14.20 -26.90 -15.36
C LYS A 116 13.24 -27.54 -14.37
N ALA A 117 12.21 -26.82 -13.92
CA ALA A 117 11.21 -27.32 -12.99
C ALA A 117 10.48 -28.55 -13.53
N LEU A 118 10.02 -28.48 -14.79
CA LEU A 118 9.41 -29.63 -15.45
C LEU A 118 10.39 -30.81 -15.60
N GLY A 119 11.69 -30.55 -15.74
CA GLY A 119 12.70 -31.62 -15.85
C GLY A 119 12.94 -32.33 -14.53
N GLU A 120 13.08 -31.56 -13.45
CA GLU A 120 13.25 -32.09 -12.10
C GLU A 120 11.97 -32.79 -11.58
N CYS A 121 10.82 -32.43 -12.14
CA CYS A 121 9.51 -32.99 -11.78
C CYS A 121 8.95 -33.96 -12.82
N ALA A 122 9.79 -34.46 -13.74
CA ALA A 122 9.41 -35.44 -14.77
C ALA A 122 8.15 -35.07 -15.58
N GLY A 123 7.93 -33.79 -15.82
CA GLY A 123 6.80 -33.26 -16.59
C GLY A 123 5.51 -33.02 -15.78
N ASP A 124 5.48 -33.35 -14.48
CA ASP A 124 4.35 -33.04 -13.61
C ASP A 124 4.26 -31.53 -13.37
N GLU A 125 3.16 -30.94 -13.83
CA GLU A 125 2.90 -29.51 -13.72
C GLU A 125 2.71 -29.05 -12.26
N THR A 126 2.04 -29.84 -11.42
CA THR A 126 1.74 -29.46 -10.03
C THR A 126 3.02 -29.48 -9.19
N ALA A 127 3.79 -30.57 -9.32
CA ALA A 127 5.09 -30.67 -8.68
C ALA A 127 6.07 -29.60 -9.20
N ALA A 128 6.03 -29.26 -10.49
CA ALA A 128 6.84 -28.19 -11.06
C ALA A 128 6.47 -26.80 -10.53
N ILE A 129 5.18 -26.53 -10.28
CA ILE A 129 4.73 -25.29 -9.63
C ILE A 129 5.28 -25.20 -8.21
N ASP A 130 5.17 -26.27 -7.42
CA ASP A 130 5.71 -26.32 -6.06
C ASP A 130 7.23 -26.19 -6.02
N TRP A 131 7.91 -26.80 -6.99
CA TRP A 131 9.36 -26.67 -7.15
C TRP A 131 9.77 -25.24 -7.47
N LEU A 132 9.07 -24.58 -8.40
CA LEU A 132 9.29 -23.17 -8.74
C LEU A 132 9.04 -22.25 -7.55
N ARG A 133 8.00 -22.53 -6.75
CA ARG A 133 7.72 -21.79 -5.51
C ARG A 133 8.89 -21.90 -4.53
N LYS A 134 9.31 -23.13 -4.19
CA LYS A 134 10.42 -23.38 -3.25
C LYS A 134 11.73 -22.74 -3.72
N LYS A 135 12.05 -22.87 -5.02
CA LYS A 135 13.24 -22.24 -5.62
C LYS A 135 13.14 -20.72 -5.60
N GLY A 136 11.97 -20.17 -5.94
CA GLY A 136 11.70 -18.74 -5.94
C GLY A 136 11.94 -18.10 -4.57
N LEU A 137 11.45 -18.74 -3.50
CA LEU A 137 11.69 -18.32 -2.12
C LEU A 137 13.19 -18.21 -1.80
N SER A 138 13.99 -19.20 -2.21
CA SER A 138 15.45 -19.19 -2.00
C SER A 138 16.21 -18.18 -2.87
N GLY A 139 15.65 -17.82 -4.02
CA GLY A 139 16.25 -16.89 -4.97
C GLY A 139 15.95 -15.44 -4.64
N ALA A 140 14.81 -15.18 -3.98
CA ALA A 140 14.38 -13.84 -3.57
C ALA A 140 15.36 -13.21 -2.57
N ASP A 141 15.83 -13.98 -1.59
CA ASP A 141 16.76 -13.51 -0.57
C ASP A 141 18.10 -13.01 -1.17
N LYS A 142 18.52 -13.60 -2.31
CA LYS A 142 19.73 -13.16 -3.04
C LYS A 142 19.56 -11.81 -3.74
N LYS A 143 18.32 -11.36 -3.96
CA LYS A 143 17.99 -10.10 -4.62
C LYS A 143 17.74 -8.97 -3.63
N ALA A 144 17.50 -9.27 -2.35
CA ALA A 144 17.21 -8.29 -1.31
C ALA A 144 18.26 -7.18 -1.18
N GLY A 145 19.53 -7.47 -1.47
CA GLY A 145 20.63 -6.49 -1.44
C GLY A 145 20.69 -5.54 -2.64
N ARG A 146 19.83 -5.71 -3.66
CA ARG A 146 19.79 -4.82 -4.83
C ARG A 146 19.02 -3.56 -4.51
N VAL A 147 19.52 -2.41 -4.98
CA VAL A 147 18.88 -1.11 -4.77
C VAL A 147 17.55 -1.05 -5.51
N ALA A 148 16.44 -0.99 -4.75
CA ALA A 148 15.10 -0.81 -5.26
C ALA A 148 14.63 0.63 -4.95
N ALA A 149 14.84 1.54 -5.91
CA ALA A 149 14.52 2.96 -5.78
C ALA A 149 13.31 3.40 -6.63
N GLU A 150 12.80 2.51 -7.49
CA GLU A 150 11.52 2.68 -8.19
C GLU A 150 10.41 1.94 -7.43
N GLY A 151 9.19 1.86 -7.98
CA GLY A 151 8.04 1.26 -7.31
C GLY A 151 6.77 2.08 -7.45
N ALA A 152 5.86 1.91 -6.48
CA ALA A 152 4.63 2.68 -6.41
C ALA A 152 4.25 3.05 -4.98
N ILE A 153 3.71 4.25 -4.83
CA ILE A 153 2.92 4.64 -3.68
C ILE A 153 1.47 4.31 -3.98
N VAL A 154 0.84 3.57 -3.07
CA VAL A 154 -0.53 3.09 -3.21
C VAL A 154 -1.32 3.47 -1.97
N GLN A 155 -2.61 3.68 -2.17
CA GLN A 155 -3.56 3.97 -1.11
C GLN A 155 -4.67 2.93 -1.08
N TYR A 156 -5.18 2.64 0.11
CA TYR A 156 -6.43 1.94 0.29
C TYR A 156 -7.29 2.74 1.27
N ILE A 157 -8.45 3.20 0.82
CA ILE A 157 -9.45 3.86 1.67
C ILE A 157 -10.63 2.90 1.83
N HIS A 158 -10.89 2.49 3.07
CA HIS A 158 -12.02 1.61 3.36
C HIS A 158 -13.35 2.33 3.09
N PRO A 159 -14.41 1.63 2.64
CA PRO A 159 -15.73 2.23 2.47
C PRO A 159 -16.17 3.04 3.70
N GLY A 160 -16.65 4.25 3.46
CA GLY A 160 -17.01 5.22 4.51
C GLY A 160 -15.86 6.13 4.97
N ALA A 161 -14.67 6.02 4.38
CA ALA A 161 -13.52 6.93 4.61
C ALA A 161 -13.08 7.07 6.08
N ARG A 162 -13.41 6.10 6.94
CA ARG A 162 -13.02 6.09 8.36
C ARG A 162 -11.69 5.42 8.62
N LEU A 163 -11.18 4.66 7.64
CA LEU A 163 -9.89 3.99 7.70
C LEU A 163 -9.18 4.17 6.36
N GLY A 164 -7.90 4.52 6.42
CA GLY A 164 -7.04 4.67 5.25
C GLY A 164 -5.65 4.10 5.47
N VAL A 165 -5.06 3.56 4.41
CA VAL A 165 -3.69 3.07 4.37
C VAL A 165 -2.95 3.75 3.23
N LEU A 166 -1.76 4.30 3.50
CA LEU A 166 -0.81 4.76 2.49
C LEU A 166 0.43 3.87 2.58
N LEU A 167 0.86 3.26 1.48
CA LEU A 167 1.98 2.33 1.46
C LEU A 167 2.95 2.66 0.31
N GLU A 168 4.24 2.55 0.58
CA GLU A 168 5.31 2.62 -0.42
C GLU A 168 5.91 1.22 -0.59
N VAL A 169 5.82 0.69 -1.81
CA VAL A 169 6.46 -0.57 -2.19
C VAL A 169 7.43 -0.28 -3.31
N ASN A 170 8.69 -0.65 -3.10
CA ASN A 170 9.75 -0.40 -4.06
C ASN A 170 10.05 -1.62 -4.92
N CYS A 171 10.51 -1.37 -6.14
CA CYS A 171 11.16 -2.34 -7.03
C CYS A 171 12.36 -1.71 -7.74
N GLU A 172 13.08 -2.50 -8.55
CA GLU A 172 14.28 -2.02 -9.24
C GLU A 172 13.89 -1.09 -10.42
N THR A 173 12.85 -1.44 -11.19
CA THR A 173 12.43 -0.70 -12.39
C THR A 173 10.97 -0.24 -12.35
N ASP A 174 10.67 0.81 -13.10
CA ASP A 174 9.30 1.30 -13.34
C ASP A 174 8.45 0.32 -14.16
N PHE A 175 9.06 -0.50 -15.02
CA PHE A 175 8.38 -1.57 -15.76
C PHE A 175 7.74 -2.60 -14.82
N VAL A 176 8.46 -3.02 -13.76
CA VAL A 176 7.89 -3.92 -12.76
C VAL A 176 6.82 -3.21 -11.94
N ALA A 177 7.02 -1.93 -11.58
CA ALA A 177 6.00 -1.15 -10.88
C ALA A 177 4.68 -1.09 -11.67
N ALA A 178 4.73 -1.01 -13.00
CA ALA A 178 3.55 -0.99 -13.86
C ALA A 178 2.94 -2.38 -14.14
N SER A 179 3.61 -3.47 -13.74
CA SER A 179 3.16 -4.84 -14.04
C SER A 179 1.91 -5.23 -13.24
N GLU A 180 1.04 -6.03 -13.84
CA GLU A 180 -0.21 -6.49 -13.20
C GLU A 180 0.07 -7.28 -11.90
N LYS A 181 1.14 -8.08 -11.87
CA LYS A 181 1.52 -8.86 -10.67
C LYS A 181 1.92 -7.94 -9.52
N PHE A 182 2.71 -6.91 -9.78
CA PHE A 182 3.10 -5.92 -8.78
C PHE A 182 1.88 -5.10 -8.31
N GLN A 183 1.06 -4.60 -9.23
CA GLN A 183 -0.16 -3.87 -8.92
C GLN A 183 -1.15 -4.70 -8.11
N SER A 184 -1.26 -5.99 -8.42
CA SER A 184 -2.07 -6.92 -7.64
C SER A 184 -1.54 -7.10 -6.21
N LEU A 185 -0.21 -7.19 -6.02
CA LEU A 185 0.39 -7.31 -4.70
C LEU A 185 0.09 -6.07 -3.86
N VAL A 186 0.42 -4.88 -4.36
CA VAL A 186 0.27 -3.61 -3.60
C VAL A 186 -1.18 -3.32 -3.21
N ASN A 187 -2.15 -3.65 -4.06
CA ASN A 187 -3.58 -3.51 -3.74
C ASN A 187 -4.01 -4.48 -2.63
N GLU A 188 -3.52 -5.72 -2.67
CA GLU A 188 -3.80 -6.71 -1.62
C GLU A 188 -3.19 -6.29 -0.28
N LEU A 189 -1.94 -5.79 -0.29
CA LEU A 189 -1.26 -5.29 0.91
C LEU A 189 -2.05 -4.18 1.60
N GLY A 190 -2.60 -3.22 0.84
CA GLY A 190 -3.42 -2.15 1.39
C GLY A 190 -4.65 -2.67 2.15
N MET A 191 -5.29 -3.71 1.62
CA MET A 191 -6.43 -4.37 2.27
C MET A 191 -6.01 -5.18 3.50
N ILE A 192 -4.89 -5.91 3.45
CA ILE A 192 -4.37 -6.66 4.61
C ILE A 192 -4.07 -5.72 5.77
N ILE A 193 -3.36 -4.61 5.50
CA ILE A 193 -3.03 -3.61 6.53
C ILE A 193 -4.31 -3.02 7.14
N ALA A 194 -5.33 -2.77 6.31
CA ALA A 194 -6.61 -2.25 6.76
C ALA A 194 -7.42 -3.24 7.60
N ALA A 195 -7.40 -4.53 7.23
CA ALA A 195 -8.10 -5.59 7.94
C ALA A 195 -7.40 -6.00 9.25
N SER A 196 -6.11 -5.67 9.40
CA SER A 196 -5.29 -6.08 10.53
C SER A 196 -5.11 -4.93 11.52
N PRO A 197 -5.85 -4.89 12.65
CA PRO A 197 -5.79 -3.77 13.60
C PRO A 197 -4.42 -3.67 14.29
N ASP A 198 -3.78 -4.80 14.55
CA ASP A 198 -2.52 -4.86 15.32
C ASP A 198 -1.29 -4.48 14.47
N VAL A 199 -1.40 -4.53 13.14
CA VAL A 199 -0.30 -4.24 12.22
C VAL A 199 0.08 -2.77 12.28
N GLN A 200 1.36 -2.52 12.58
CA GLN A 200 1.95 -1.19 12.75
C GLN A 200 3.29 -1.04 12.02
N VAL A 201 4.02 -2.13 11.78
CA VAL A 201 5.35 -2.12 11.16
C VAL A 201 5.47 -3.12 10.02
N VAL A 202 6.48 -2.99 9.16
CA VAL A 202 6.68 -3.90 8.02
C VAL A 202 7.17 -5.26 8.50
N SER A 203 8.27 -5.29 9.25
CA SER A 203 8.91 -6.51 9.76
C SER A 203 9.05 -6.50 11.28
N GLU A 204 9.40 -7.64 11.88
CA GLU A 204 9.65 -7.74 13.33
C GLU A 204 10.82 -6.86 13.79
N ASP A 205 11.80 -6.62 12.93
CA ASP A 205 12.99 -5.82 13.21
C ASP A 205 12.68 -4.32 13.26
N ASP A 206 11.57 -3.90 12.66
CA ASP A 206 11.12 -2.49 12.62
C ASP A 206 10.38 -2.07 13.90
N VAL A 207 10.14 -2.98 14.84
CA VAL A 207 9.47 -2.66 16.11
C VAL A 207 10.43 -1.89 17.02
N SER A 208 10.11 -0.62 17.28
CA SER A 208 10.97 0.24 18.10
C SER A 208 11.02 -0.20 19.56
N ALA A 209 12.13 0.14 20.24
CA ALA A 209 12.29 -0.13 21.67
C ALA A 209 11.19 0.54 22.51
N ASP A 210 10.72 1.71 22.09
CA ASP A 210 9.65 2.45 22.76
C ASP A 210 8.29 1.76 22.62
N MET A 211 7.97 1.20 21.45
CA MET A 211 6.76 0.40 21.25
C MET A 211 6.80 -0.85 22.14
N LEU A 212 7.94 -1.55 22.17
CA LEU A 212 8.12 -2.72 23.04
C LEU A 212 8.04 -2.38 24.53
N ALA A 213 8.56 -1.22 24.94
CA ALA A 213 8.50 -0.76 26.31
C ALA A 213 7.05 -0.49 26.75
N LYS A 214 6.27 0.22 25.92
CA LYS A 214 4.85 0.49 26.16
C LYS A 214 4.04 -0.81 26.26
N GLU A 215 4.23 -1.73 25.31
CA GLU A 215 3.53 -3.01 25.36
C GLU A 215 3.96 -3.87 26.55
N ARG A 216 5.23 -3.83 26.93
CA ARG A 216 5.72 -4.52 28.14
C ARG A 216 5.04 -3.96 29.38
N GLU A 217 4.90 -2.65 29.49
CA GLU A 217 4.21 -2.00 30.61
C GLU A 217 2.75 -2.42 30.69
N VAL A 218 2.03 -2.39 29.56
CA VAL A 218 0.64 -2.86 29.46
C VAL A 218 0.52 -4.33 29.87
N GLN A 219 1.39 -5.20 29.34
CA GLN A 219 1.37 -6.62 29.65
C GLN A 219 1.73 -6.90 31.11
N MET A 220 2.63 -6.12 31.69
CA MET A 220 2.93 -6.21 33.12
C MET A 220 1.71 -5.73 33.93
N GLY A 221 1.00 -4.68 33.52
CA GLY A 221 -0.15 -4.14 34.25
C GLY A 221 -1.34 -5.09 34.45
N LEU A 222 -1.45 -6.16 33.65
CA LEU A 222 -2.56 -7.13 33.68
C LEU A 222 -2.72 -7.82 35.05
N GLU A 223 -3.92 -7.76 35.61
CA GLU A 223 -4.23 -8.28 36.96
C GLU A 223 -4.03 -9.79 37.08
N GLU A 224 -4.30 -10.54 36.01
CA GLU A 224 -4.08 -11.99 35.92
C GLU A 224 -2.62 -12.41 36.11
N LEU A 225 -1.69 -11.49 35.86
CA LEU A 225 -0.26 -11.71 36.00
C LEU A 225 0.27 -11.27 37.36
N LYS A 226 -0.47 -10.45 38.12
CA LYS A 226 -0.07 -9.99 39.47
C LYS A 226 -0.05 -11.12 40.50
N SER A 227 -0.80 -12.20 40.27
CA SER A 227 -0.86 -13.37 41.16
C SER A 227 0.31 -14.35 40.99
N LYS A 228 1.17 -14.15 39.98
CA LYS A 228 2.31 -15.03 39.68
C LYS A 228 3.63 -14.46 40.21
N PRO A 229 4.60 -15.31 40.60
CA PRO A 229 5.94 -14.86 40.95
C PRO A 229 6.60 -14.04 39.84
N GLU A 230 7.37 -13.01 40.22
CA GLU A 230 7.92 -12.01 39.29
C GLU A 230 8.75 -12.62 38.15
N ALA A 231 9.59 -13.62 38.44
CA ALA A 231 10.40 -14.31 37.43
C ALA A 231 9.55 -15.12 36.42
N ILE A 232 8.41 -15.67 36.85
CA ILE A 232 7.49 -16.40 35.96
C ILE A 232 6.66 -15.41 35.14
N ARG A 233 6.24 -14.30 35.75
CA ARG A 233 5.56 -13.20 35.07
C ARG A 233 6.40 -12.60 33.96
N ALA A 234 7.69 -12.34 34.20
CA ALA A 234 8.61 -11.82 33.20
C ALA A 234 8.72 -12.74 31.97
N LYS A 235 8.88 -14.06 32.19
CA LYS A 235 8.93 -15.05 31.09
C LYS A 235 7.61 -15.14 30.31
N ILE A 236 6.47 -15.02 30.98
CA ILE A 236 5.16 -15.01 30.30
C ILE A 236 5.03 -13.75 29.45
N VAL A 237 5.43 -12.60 29.99
CA VAL A 237 5.38 -11.32 29.25
C VAL A 237 6.32 -11.35 28.05
N GLU A 238 7.51 -11.94 28.17
CA GLU A 238 8.43 -12.11 27.05
C GLU A 238 7.79 -12.92 25.90
N GLY A 239 7.21 -14.09 26.19
CA GLY A 239 6.51 -14.88 25.16
C GLY A 239 5.27 -14.18 24.57
N ARG A 240 4.57 -13.36 25.36
CA ARG A 240 3.46 -12.51 24.86
C ARG A 240 3.98 -11.39 23.96
N LEU A 241 5.09 -10.75 24.32
CA LEU A 241 5.72 -9.71 23.52
C LEU A 241 6.18 -10.25 22.17
N ASP A 242 6.72 -11.46 22.11
CA ASP A 242 7.08 -12.09 20.83
C ASP A 242 5.85 -12.35 19.95
N LYS A 243 4.72 -12.76 20.55
CA LYS A 243 3.46 -12.89 19.80
C LYS A 243 2.95 -11.53 19.31
N ILE A 244 3.05 -10.48 20.12
CA ILE A 244 2.64 -9.12 19.76
C ILE A 244 3.53 -8.58 18.63
N LYS A 245 4.86 -8.77 18.71
CA LYS A 245 5.79 -8.41 17.62
C LYS A 245 5.38 -9.05 16.30
N LYS A 246 5.03 -10.34 16.32
CA LYS A 246 4.56 -11.05 15.13
C LYS A 246 3.24 -10.50 14.60
N ALA A 247 2.30 -10.16 15.49
CA ALA A 247 1.03 -9.54 15.11
C ALA A 247 1.19 -8.11 14.57
N MET A 248 2.20 -7.36 15.05
CA MET A 248 2.52 -6.01 14.59
C MET A 248 3.19 -5.97 13.22
N ALA A 249 3.91 -7.04 12.85
CA ALA A 249 4.64 -7.15 11.60
C ALA A 249 3.71 -7.54 10.44
N LEU A 250 3.67 -6.70 9.41
CA LEU A 250 2.92 -6.96 8.18
C LEU A 250 3.41 -8.23 7.46
N MET A 251 4.72 -8.46 7.41
CA MET A 251 5.32 -9.60 6.70
C MET A 251 4.84 -10.97 7.22
N ASN A 252 4.34 -11.02 8.46
CA ASN A 252 3.84 -12.22 9.11
C ASN A 252 2.32 -12.40 9.00
N GLN A 253 1.61 -11.43 8.44
CA GLN A 253 0.17 -11.56 8.24
C GLN A 253 -0.15 -12.52 7.10
N ASP A 254 -1.33 -13.11 7.15
CA ASP A 254 -1.81 -13.99 6.09
C ASP A 254 -2.24 -13.20 4.84
N SER A 255 -2.05 -13.80 3.67
CA SER A 255 -2.59 -13.28 2.41
C SER A 255 -4.12 -13.38 2.41
N LEU A 256 -4.78 -12.43 1.75
CA LEU A 256 -6.24 -12.44 1.60
C LEU A 256 -6.71 -13.49 0.61
N ARG A 257 -5.88 -13.84 -0.38
CA ARG A 257 -6.22 -14.80 -1.44
C ARG A 257 -5.95 -16.23 -1.04
N ASP A 258 -4.90 -16.43 -0.23
CA ASP A 258 -4.47 -17.74 0.21
C ASP A 258 -3.96 -17.64 1.65
N THR A 259 -4.83 -17.97 2.61
CA THR A 259 -4.51 -17.91 4.04
C THR A 259 -3.48 -18.95 4.47
N THR A 260 -3.02 -19.82 3.56
CA THR A 260 -1.87 -20.71 3.83
C THR A 260 -0.53 -20.01 3.63
N LYS A 261 -0.54 -18.80 3.05
CA LYS A 261 0.65 -18.02 2.74
C LYS A 261 0.69 -16.73 3.54
N THR A 262 1.89 -16.35 3.95
CA THR A 262 2.16 -15.05 4.57
C THR A 262 2.41 -13.95 3.54
N VAL A 263 2.32 -12.69 3.96
CA VAL A 263 2.72 -11.53 3.17
C VAL A 263 4.17 -11.66 2.69
N GLY A 264 5.08 -12.13 3.55
CA GLY A 264 6.46 -12.35 3.17
C GLY A 264 6.61 -13.36 2.02
N GLU A 265 5.80 -14.41 2.00
CA GLU A 265 5.82 -15.40 0.92
C GLU A 265 5.26 -14.84 -0.39
N ILE A 266 4.16 -14.09 -0.38
CA ILE A 266 3.62 -13.49 -1.61
C ILE A 266 4.55 -12.42 -2.20
N VAL A 267 5.30 -11.70 -1.35
CA VAL A 267 6.36 -10.77 -1.80
C VAL A 267 7.48 -11.56 -2.48
N LYS A 268 7.96 -12.64 -1.86
CA LYS A 268 9.00 -13.51 -2.46
C LYS A 268 8.52 -14.19 -3.76
N GLU A 269 7.26 -14.60 -3.84
CA GLU A 269 6.65 -15.12 -5.07
C GLU A 269 6.63 -14.06 -6.17
N THR A 270 6.34 -12.81 -5.81
CA THR A 270 6.39 -11.68 -6.75
C THR A 270 7.82 -11.43 -7.24
N ILE A 271 8.82 -11.44 -6.35
CA ILE A 271 10.25 -11.35 -6.70
C ILE A 271 10.70 -12.47 -7.64
N ALA A 272 10.19 -13.69 -7.42
CA ALA A 272 10.49 -14.84 -8.26
C ALA A 272 9.89 -14.69 -9.66
N ALA A 273 8.66 -14.17 -9.76
CA ALA A 273 7.96 -13.95 -11.01
C ALA A 273 8.52 -12.76 -11.81
N THR A 274 8.83 -11.63 -11.15
CA THR A 274 9.32 -10.42 -11.81
C THR A 274 10.81 -10.48 -12.12
N GLY A 275 11.59 -11.24 -11.35
CA GLY A 275 13.03 -11.28 -11.50
C GLY A 275 13.77 -10.17 -10.74
N GLU A 276 13.06 -9.18 -10.19
CA GLU A 276 13.59 -8.00 -9.52
C GLU A 276 13.36 -8.03 -8.01
N ASN A 277 14.17 -7.30 -7.26
CA ASN A 277 13.93 -7.03 -5.86
C ASN A 277 12.61 -6.24 -5.71
N VAL A 278 11.75 -6.69 -4.80
CA VAL A 278 10.50 -6.03 -4.43
C VAL A 278 10.44 -5.97 -2.92
N GLN A 279 10.28 -4.78 -2.35
CA GLN A 279 10.29 -4.58 -0.91
C GLN A 279 9.16 -3.66 -0.47
N ILE A 280 8.49 -4.03 0.62
CA ILE A 280 7.58 -3.11 1.32
C ILE A 280 8.46 -2.18 2.13
N ARG A 281 8.44 -0.88 1.82
CA ARG A 281 9.38 0.07 2.44
C ARG A 281 8.83 0.67 3.71
N ARG A 282 7.58 1.15 3.64
CA ARG A 282 6.86 1.77 4.75
C ARG A 282 5.37 1.81 4.43
N PHE A 283 4.57 1.86 5.48
CA PHE A 283 3.16 2.18 5.38
C PHE A 283 2.73 3.01 6.59
N VAL A 284 1.58 3.65 6.47
CA VAL A 284 0.89 4.31 7.57
C VAL A 284 -0.58 3.92 7.47
N LYS A 285 -1.20 3.72 8.64
CA LYS A 285 -2.61 3.41 8.78
C LYS A 285 -3.25 4.52 9.59
N TYR A 286 -4.25 5.19 9.03
CA TYR A 286 -5.07 6.18 9.73
C TYR A 286 -6.41 5.55 10.07
N GLN A 287 -6.84 5.79 11.30
CA GLN A 287 -8.20 5.52 11.75
C GLN A 287 -8.82 6.83 12.26
N LEU A 288 -9.99 7.15 11.74
CA LEU A 288 -10.70 8.39 12.04
C LEU A 288 -11.02 8.46 13.54
N GLY A 289 -10.60 9.54 14.17
CA GLY A 289 -10.88 9.79 15.59
C GLY A 289 -10.06 8.94 16.56
N GLU A 290 -9.06 8.20 16.08
CA GLU A 290 -8.08 7.49 16.91
C GLU A 290 -7.45 8.46 17.92
N GLY A 291 -7.49 8.18 19.21
CA GLY A 291 -6.94 9.07 20.26
C GLY A 291 -7.78 10.31 20.58
N ILE A 292 -8.99 10.45 20.02
CA ILE A 292 -9.99 11.42 20.51
C ILE A 292 -10.85 10.71 21.55
N GLU A 293 -10.77 11.13 22.81
CA GLU A 293 -11.72 10.70 23.84
C GLU A 293 -13.12 11.22 23.47
N LYS A 294 -13.93 10.36 22.84
CA LYS A 294 -15.35 10.61 22.70
C LYS A 294 -15.94 10.65 24.11
N LYS A 295 -16.45 11.80 24.56
CA LYS A 295 -17.35 11.82 25.72
C LYS A 295 -18.52 10.91 25.40
N SER A 296 -18.59 9.75 26.04
CA SER A 296 -19.76 8.87 25.95
C SER A 296 -20.90 9.57 26.67
N THR A 297 -21.71 10.34 25.95
CA THR A 297 -22.98 10.79 26.48
C THR A 297 -23.97 9.66 26.27
N ASP A 298 -24.50 9.13 27.37
CA ASP A 298 -25.70 8.30 27.35
C ASP A 298 -26.82 9.18 26.79
N PHE A 299 -27.15 8.99 25.51
CA PHE A 299 -28.19 9.74 24.80
C PHE A 299 -29.52 9.74 25.59
N ALA A 300 -29.78 8.70 26.39
CA ALA A 300 -30.96 8.64 27.24
C ALA A 300 -30.91 9.68 28.39
N ALA A 301 -29.73 9.92 28.98
CA ALA A 301 -29.54 10.91 30.03
C ALA A 301 -29.66 12.35 29.51
N GLU A 302 -29.13 12.62 28.31
CA GLU A 302 -29.20 13.95 27.69
C GLU A 302 -30.64 14.29 27.24
N VAL A 303 -31.37 13.32 26.68
CA VAL A 303 -32.79 13.48 26.33
C VAL A 303 -33.66 13.62 27.59
N ALA A 304 -33.32 12.92 28.68
CA ALA A 304 -34.00 13.08 29.97
C ALA A 304 -33.76 14.48 30.58
N GLU A 305 -32.55 15.04 30.50
CA GLU A 305 -32.28 16.40 30.96
C GLU A 305 -33.01 17.46 30.13
N GLN A 306 -33.04 17.32 28.81
CA GLN A 306 -33.75 18.29 27.95
C GLN A 306 -35.27 18.23 28.11
N THR A 307 -35.83 17.06 28.41
CA THR A 307 -37.27 16.90 28.70
C THR A 307 -37.63 17.40 30.10
N GLN A 308 -36.75 17.22 31.09
CA GLN A 308 -36.93 17.78 32.44
C GLN A 308 -36.74 19.30 32.49
N ALA A 309 -35.83 19.86 31.70
CA ALA A 309 -35.63 21.31 31.59
C ALA A 309 -36.84 22.02 30.98
N LYS A 310 -37.55 21.38 30.02
CA LYS A 310 -38.83 21.89 29.48
C LYS A 310 -39.99 21.76 30.47
N ALA A 311 -40.00 20.73 31.31
CA ALA A 311 -41.04 20.53 32.33
C ALA A 311 -40.93 21.51 33.51
N LYS A 312 -39.71 21.95 33.88
CA LYS A 312 -39.50 22.97 34.93
C LYS A 312 -39.82 24.42 34.49
N ALA A 313 -40.04 24.66 33.20
CA ALA A 313 -40.39 25.98 32.67
C ALA A 313 -41.92 26.23 32.59
N SER A 314 -42.77 25.26 32.98
CA SER A 314 -44.23 25.34 32.84
C SER A 314 -45.02 25.48 34.15
N GLU A 315 -44.39 25.81 35.28
CA GLU A 315 -45.14 26.19 36.50
C GLU A 315 -45.42 27.70 36.53
N PRO A 316 -46.70 28.14 36.60
CA PRO A 316 -47.04 29.56 36.63
C PRO A 316 -46.88 30.12 38.05
N LYS A 317 -46.12 31.20 38.22
CA LYS A 317 -46.15 32.04 39.43
C LYS A 317 -46.88 33.38 39.16
N PRO A 318 -47.52 33.98 40.19
CA PRO A 318 -48.55 35.02 40.06
C PRO A 318 -48.01 36.43 39.80
N GLU A 319 -48.88 37.31 39.27
CA GLU A 319 -48.64 38.70 38.83
C GLU A 319 -48.31 39.73 39.93
N ASP A 320 -47.24 40.51 39.66
CA ASP A 320 -46.95 41.98 39.83
C ASP A 320 -47.19 42.75 41.17
N PRO A 321 -46.48 43.90 41.47
CA PRO A 321 -46.02 44.93 40.52
C PRO A 321 -44.62 45.61 40.70
N LYS A 322 -44.01 45.95 39.55
CA LYS A 322 -43.20 47.15 39.14
C LYS A 322 -42.34 47.96 40.15
N LYS A 323 -41.02 48.12 39.85
CA LYS A 323 -40.36 49.36 39.32
C LYS A 323 -38.81 49.31 39.31
N LYS A 324 -38.23 49.67 38.14
CA LYS A 324 -36.93 50.38 37.85
C LYS A 324 -35.61 49.70 38.27
N GLU A 325 -34.47 49.73 37.56
CA GLU A 325 -33.96 50.62 36.51
C GLU A 325 -32.78 49.94 35.74
N GLU A 326 -32.75 50.17 34.42
CA GLU A 326 -31.69 50.17 33.38
C GLU A 326 -30.30 49.50 33.55
N ALA A 327 -29.93 48.74 32.50
CA ALA A 327 -28.79 49.07 31.64
C ALA A 327 -28.97 48.46 30.23
N LYS A 328 -29.31 49.31 29.25
CA LYS A 328 -29.41 48.99 27.81
C LYS A 328 -28.01 48.94 27.18
N LYS A 329 -27.73 47.89 26.39
CA LYS A 329 -26.88 48.01 25.19
C LYS A 329 -27.81 48.09 23.99
N GLU A 330 -27.60 49.10 23.18
CA GLU A 330 -28.42 49.46 22.02
C GLU A 330 -28.41 48.33 20.99
N GLU A 331 -29.58 47.73 20.75
CA GLU A 331 -29.89 47.02 19.52
C GLU A 331 -30.34 48.08 18.50
N GLU A 332 -29.57 48.28 17.44
CA GLU A 332 -30.05 49.03 16.28
C GLU A 332 -31.22 48.28 15.64
N ALA A 333 -32.39 48.93 15.66
CA ALA A 333 -33.60 48.44 15.04
C ALA A 333 -33.47 48.42 13.51
N VAL A 334 -33.35 47.23 12.93
CA VAL A 334 -33.34 47.05 11.47
C VAL A 334 -34.78 47.09 10.95
N ALA A 335 -35.01 48.00 9.99
CA ALA A 335 -36.26 48.17 9.28
C ALA A 335 -36.80 46.85 8.71
N THR A 336 -38.10 46.61 8.83
CA THR A 336 -38.81 45.43 8.32
C THR A 336 -38.89 45.46 6.80
N VAL A 337 -37.80 45.11 6.12
CA VAL A 337 -37.78 44.83 4.69
C VAL A 337 -38.40 43.44 4.48
N ALA A 338 -39.43 43.34 3.64
CA ALA A 338 -40.03 42.06 3.27
C ALA A 338 -39.03 41.23 2.45
N VAL A 339 -38.51 40.15 3.03
CA VAL A 339 -37.56 39.26 2.37
C VAL A 339 -38.34 38.13 1.67
N SER A 340 -38.21 38.02 0.35
CA SER A 340 -38.91 36.98 -0.41
C SER A 340 -38.26 35.60 -0.21
N ALA A 341 -39.08 34.55 -0.06
CA ALA A 341 -38.58 33.18 0.09
C ALA A 341 -37.73 32.70 -1.10
N LYS A 342 -37.99 33.24 -2.31
CA LYS A 342 -37.20 32.98 -3.51
C LYS A 342 -35.78 33.54 -3.36
N THR A 343 -35.64 34.79 -2.91
CA THR A 343 -34.35 35.45 -2.71
C THR A 343 -33.55 34.80 -1.58
N VAL A 344 -34.21 34.33 -0.51
CA VAL A 344 -33.54 33.54 0.53
C VAL A 344 -33.03 32.22 -0.03
N LYS A 345 -33.83 31.52 -0.85
CA LYS A 345 -33.41 30.26 -1.49
C LYS A 345 -32.23 30.45 -2.43
N GLU A 346 -32.22 31.55 -3.18
CA GLU A 346 -31.12 31.93 -4.08
C GLU A 346 -29.84 32.25 -3.30
N LEU A 347 -29.91 33.11 -2.27
CA LEU A 347 -28.77 33.42 -1.42
C LEU A 347 -28.25 32.17 -0.69
N ARG A 348 -29.14 31.31 -0.21
CA ARG A 348 -28.79 30.01 0.39
C ARG A 348 -28.12 29.09 -0.62
N GLY A 349 -28.61 29.02 -1.85
CA GLY A 349 -28.01 28.24 -2.92
C GLY A 349 -26.61 28.73 -3.29
N ALA A 350 -26.40 30.04 -3.29
CA ALA A 350 -25.11 30.65 -3.62
C ALA A 350 -24.08 30.56 -2.48
N THR A 351 -24.52 30.64 -1.22
CA THR A 351 -23.61 30.76 -0.05
C THR A 351 -23.52 29.52 0.82
N GLY A 352 -24.46 28.58 0.68
CA GLY A 352 -24.58 27.41 1.55
C GLY A 352 -25.08 27.70 2.97
N ALA A 353 -25.23 28.98 3.35
CA ALA A 353 -25.56 29.36 4.72
C ALA A 353 -26.99 28.96 5.17
N GLY A 354 -27.19 28.88 6.49
CA GLY A 354 -28.46 28.51 7.09
C GLY A 354 -29.62 29.45 6.69
N MET A 355 -30.81 28.91 6.50
CA MET A 355 -32.00 29.63 6.00
C MET A 355 -32.31 30.91 6.79
N MET A 356 -32.18 30.87 8.12
CA MET A 356 -32.41 32.02 8.99
C MET A 356 -31.30 33.06 8.91
N ASP A 357 -30.05 32.64 8.68
CA ASP A 357 -28.95 33.57 8.48
C ASP A 357 -29.04 34.27 7.13
N CYS A 358 -29.42 33.55 6.06
CA CYS A 358 -29.71 34.17 4.76
C CYS A 358 -30.86 35.18 4.85
N LYS A 359 -31.93 34.85 5.59
CA LYS A 359 -33.05 35.78 5.81
C LYS A 359 -32.61 37.01 6.59
N LYS A 360 -31.81 36.85 7.65
CA LYS A 360 -31.26 37.97 8.43
C LYS A 360 -30.31 38.82 7.60
N ALA A 361 -29.44 38.21 6.80
CA ALA A 361 -28.50 38.91 5.94
C ALA A 361 -29.23 39.79 4.91
N LEU A 362 -30.26 39.25 4.26
CA LEU A 362 -31.09 40.02 3.31
C LEU A 362 -31.86 41.14 4.01
N ALA A 363 -32.38 40.90 5.22
CA ALA A 363 -33.07 41.93 5.98
C ALA A 363 -32.13 43.09 6.38
N CYS A 364 -30.91 42.78 6.83
CA CYS A 364 -29.91 43.78 7.22
C CYS A 364 -29.29 44.54 6.04
N ASN A 365 -29.34 43.97 4.83
CA ASN A 365 -28.73 44.55 3.62
C ASN A 365 -29.76 44.91 2.55
N ASN A 366 -31.00 45.23 2.96
CA ASN A 366 -32.06 45.73 2.06
C ASN A 366 -32.33 44.85 0.81
N ASN A 367 -32.31 43.52 0.97
CA ASN A 367 -32.44 42.53 -0.11
C ASN A 367 -31.34 42.58 -1.19
N ASP A 368 -30.22 43.28 -0.96
CA ASP A 368 -29.06 43.22 -1.85
C ASP A 368 -28.31 41.90 -1.65
N LEU A 369 -28.28 41.07 -2.70
CA LEU A 369 -27.64 39.76 -2.69
C LEU A 369 -26.12 39.83 -2.47
N THR A 370 -25.45 40.83 -3.04
CA THR A 370 -23.98 40.97 -2.96
C THR A 370 -23.58 41.42 -1.56
N ALA A 371 -24.24 42.45 -1.04
CA ALA A 371 -24.00 42.93 0.31
C ALA A 371 -24.40 41.89 1.38
N ALA A 372 -25.51 41.18 1.18
CA ALA A 372 -25.91 40.07 2.05
C ALA A 372 -24.91 38.92 2.04
N THR A 373 -24.32 38.60 0.88
CA THR A 373 -23.25 37.60 0.76
C THR A 373 -22.01 38.01 1.55
N GLU A 374 -21.56 39.25 1.39
CA GLU A 374 -20.39 39.75 2.12
C GLU A 374 -20.64 39.82 3.64
N TRP A 375 -21.86 40.18 4.04
CA TRP A 375 -22.28 40.17 5.43
C TRP A 375 -22.28 38.77 6.03
N LEU A 376 -22.81 37.77 5.30
CA LEU A 376 -22.77 36.35 5.71
C LEU A 376 -21.34 35.86 5.86
N ARG A 377 -20.45 36.24 4.94
CA ARG A 377 -19.03 35.90 5.00
C ARG A 377 -18.37 36.47 6.27
N LYS A 378 -18.51 37.78 6.51
CA LYS A 378 -17.94 38.46 7.69
C LYS A 378 -18.49 37.90 9.00
N LYS A 379 -19.81 37.72 9.09
CA LYS A 379 -20.46 37.17 10.29
C LYS A 379 -20.08 35.71 10.52
N GLY A 380 -20.04 34.93 9.45
CA GLY A 380 -19.65 33.53 9.46
C GLY A 380 -18.22 33.32 9.97
N LEU A 381 -17.27 34.15 9.53
CA LEU A 381 -15.88 34.14 10.02
C LEU A 381 -15.83 34.34 11.54
N SER A 382 -16.55 35.32 12.09
CA SER A 382 -16.63 35.54 13.55
C SER A 382 -17.30 34.39 14.32
N GLY A 383 -18.17 33.63 13.64
CA GLY A 383 -18.83 32.45 14.17
C GLY A 383 -17.94 31.21 14.10
N ALA A 384 -17.01 31.13 13.14
CA ALA A 384 -16.11 30.01 12.97
C ALA A 384 -15.13 29.88 14.15
N ASP A 385 -14.54 30.99 14.60
CA ASP A 385 -13.63 30.99 15.74
C ASP A 385 -14.33 30.51 17.02
N LYS A 386 -15.61 30.84 17.21
CA LYS A 386 -16.42 30.36 18.36
C LYS A 386 -16.67 28.86 18.33
N LYS A 387 -16.56 28.21 17.16
CA LYS A 387 -16.74 26.77 16.99
C LYS A 387 -15.43 26.00 17.15
N ALA A 388 -14.27 26.66 17.19
CA ALA A 388 -12.96 26.01 17.31
C ALA A 388 -12.84 25.11 18.56
N GLY A 389 -13.51 25.46 19.67
CA GLY A 389 -13.51 24.66 20.90
C GLY A 389 -14.41 23.41 20.87
N ARG A 390 -15.19 23.18 19.81
CA ARG A 390 -16.08 22.01 19.71
C ARG A 390 -15.29 20.74 19.41
N ILE A 391 -15.86 19.60 19.78
CA ILE A 391 -15.27 18.29 19.49
C ILE A 391 -15.66 17.90 18.07
N ALA A 392 -14.66 17.70 17.20
CA ALA A 392 -14.84 17.19 15.84
C ALA A 392 -14.25 15.77 15.80
N ALA A 393 -15.07 14.78 16.15
CA ALA A 393 -14.65 13.37 16.21
C ALA A 393 -15.04 12.56 14.97
N GLU A 394 -15.90 13.11 14.13
CA GLU A 394 -16.24 12.58 12.81
C GLU A 394 -15.36 13.26 11.74
N GLY A 395 -15.57 12.94 10.46
CA GLY A 395 -14.72 13.42 9.38
C GLY A 395 -14.47 12.37 8.30
N ALA A 396 -13.40 12.57 7.55
CA ALA A 396 -12.97 11.66 6.52
C ALA A 396 -11.44 11.58 6.46
N ILE A 397 -10.94 10.40 6.11
CA ILE A 397 -9.58 10.19 5.66
C ILE A 397 -9.59 10.38 4.15
N ILE A 398 -8.84 11.38 3.71
CA ILE A 398 -8.69 11.77 2.32
C ILE A 398 -7.29 11.41 1.86
N SER A 399 -7.18 10.93 0.64
CA SER A 399 -5.89 10.57 0.07
C SER A 399 -5.80 10.96 -1.39
N TYR A 400 -4.61 11.40 -1.79
CA TYR A 400 -4.31 11.86 -3.13
C TYR A 400 -3.03 11.21 -3.62
N ILE A 401 -3.12 10.37 -4.66
CA ILE A 401 -1.97 9.87 -5.40
C ILE A 401 -1.79 10.71 -6.65
N HIS A 402 -0.64 11.36 -6.79
CA HIS A 402 -0.32 12.11 -8.00
C HIS A 402 -0.11 11.14 -9.18
N PRO A 403 -0.47 11.52 -10.43
CA PRO A 403 -0.25 10.67 -11.59
C PRO A 403 1.19 10.12 -11.66
N GLY A 404 1.30 8.82 -11.95
CA GLY A 404 2.56 8.09 -11.95
C GLY A 404 2.95 7.46 -10.61
N SER A 405 2.10 7.56 -9.57
CA SER A 405 2.26 6.85 -8.28
C SER A 405 3.58 7.11 -7.55
N ARG A 406 4.23 8.25 -7.84
CA ARG A 406 5.51 8.64 -7.23
C ARG A 406 5.36 9.52 -5.98
N LEU A 407 4.17 10.07 -5.79
CA LEU A 407 3.84 10.96 -4.69
C LEU A 407 2.44 10.62 -4.20
N GLY A 408 2.31 10.42 -2.89
CA GLY A 408 1.02 10.16 -2.25
C GLY A 408 0.87 10.95 -0.97
N VAL A 409 -0.35 11.43 -0.74
CA VAL A 409 -0.73 12.16 0.47
C VAL A 409 -1.88 11.44 1.14
N MET A 410 -1.85 11.35 2.46
CA MET A 410 -2.98 10.92 3.28
C MET A 410 -3.23 11.93 4.39
N MET A 411 -4.48 12.38 4.52
CA MET A 411 -4.90 13.44 5.43
C MET A 411 -6.14 13.00 6.20
N GLU A 412 -6.15 13.19 7.51
CA GLU A 412 -7.34 13.12 8.36
C GLU A 412 -7.88 14.54 8.54
N ILE A 413 -9.11 14.78 8.05
CA ILE A 413 -9.84 16.01 8.26
C ILE A 413 -11.11 15.70 9.04
N ASN A 414 -11.35 16.43 10.12
CA ASN A 414 -12.44 16.18 11.05
C ASN A 414 -13.56 17.21 10.91
N CYS A 415 -14.77 16.76 11.21
CA CYS A 415 -15.97 17.59 11.40
C CYS A 415 -16.80 17.10 12.60
N GLU A 416 -17.87 17.83 12.95
CA GLU A 416 -18.71 17.46 14.09
C GLU A 416 -19.60 16.26 13.75
N THR A 417 -20.18 16.20 12.54
CA THR A 417 -21.10 15.13 12.12
C THR A 417 -20.63 14.36 10.88
N ASP A 418 -21.07 13.11 10.78
CA ASP A 418 -20.87 12.24 9.61
C ASP A 418 -21.62 12.75 8.36
N PHE A 419 -22.76 13.42 8.54
CA PHE A 419 -23.49 14.08 7.46
C PHE A 419 -22.64 15.11 6.72
N VAL A 420 -21.85 15.91 7.43
CA VAL A 420 -20.94 16.88 6.81
C VAL A 420 -19.80 16.18 6.08
N ALA A 421 -19.23 15.11 6.66
CA ALA A 421 -18.16 14.35 6.01
C ALA A 421 -18.59 13.74 4.66
N ALA A 422 -19.86 13.35 4.54
CA ALA A 422 -20.44 12.85 3.29
C ALA A 422 -20.83 13.96 2.30
N GLY A 423 -20.79 15.24 2.70
CA GLY A 423 -21.23 16.36 1.88
C GLY A 423 -20.21 16.80 0.82
N ASP A 424 -20.70 17.20 -0.36
CA ASP A 424 -19.85 17.61 -1.49
C ASP A 424 -18.93 18.78 -1.15
N GLN A 425 -19.43 19.77 -0.40
CA GLN A 425 -18.65 20.96 -0.05
C GLN A 425 -17.44 20.62 0.83
N PHE A 426 -17.62 19.72 1.80
CA PHE A 426 -16.53 19.22 2.65
C PHE A 426 -15.52 18.43 1.82
N ASN A 427 -16.00 17.52 0.96
CA ASN A 427 -15.14 16.71 0.11
C ASN A 427 -14.35 17.53 -0.91
N GLN A 428 -14.93 18.58 -1.50
CA GLN A 428 -14.21 19.49 -2.41
C GLN A 428 -13.08 20.23 -1.70
N LEU A 429 -13.35 20.79 -0.51
CA LEU A 429 -12.34 21.44 0.32
C LEU A 429 -11.20 20.46 0.65
N ALA A 430 -11.56 19.28 1.15
CA ALA A 430 -10.59 18.31 1.62
C ALA A 430 -9.71 17.74 0.50
N ASN A 431 -10.28 17.44 -0.67
CA ASN A 431 -9.52 17.04 -1.85
C ASN A 431 -8.61 18.16 -2.36
N GLY A 432 -9.08 19.41 -2.33
CA GLY A 432 -8.26 20.56 -2.72
C GLY A 432 -7.04 20.75 -1.80
N ILE A 433 -7.23 20.58 -0.49
CA ILE A 433 -6.15 20.62 0.49
C ILE A 433 -5.17 19.45 0.29
N ALA A 434 -5.66 18.24 0.04
CA ALA A 434 -4.79 17.08 -0.23
C ALA A 434 -3.91 17.28 -1.48
N MET A 435 -4.49 17.82 -2.55
CA MET A 435 -3.74 18.19 -3.76
C MET A 435 -2.70 19.28 -3.49
N GLN A 436 -3.02 20.25 -2.64
CA GLN A 436 -2.08 21.28 -2.25
C GLN A 436 -0.91 20.75 -1.42
N ILE A 437 -1.16 19.84 -0.47
CA ILE A 437 -0.09 19.17 0.28
C ILE A 437 0.86 18.47 -0.69
N ALA A 438 0.33 17.81 -1.72
CA ALA A 438 1.15 17.19 -2.76
C ALA A 438 1.98 18.22 -3.56
N ALA A 439 1.41 19.39 -3.84
CA ALA A 439 2.10 20.46 -4.57
C ALA A 439 3.12 21.24 -3.71
N SER A 440 3.11 21.09 -2.39
CA SER A 440 3.89 21.92 -1.44
C SER A 440 4.94 21.07 -0.72
N PRO A 441 6.14 20.89 -1.28
CA PRO A 441 7.08 19.91 -0.78
C PRO A 441 7.69 20.23 0.59
N ASP A 442 7.71 21.51 0.97
CA ASP A 442 8.25 21.99 2.23
C ASP A 442 7.27 21.85 3.40
N VAL A 443 5.98 21.63 3.10
CA VAL A 443 4.91 21.53 4.10
C VAL A 443 4.96 20.15 4.77
N GLN A 444 5.15 20.15 6.08
CA GLN A 444 5.34 18.94 6.90
C GLN A 444 4.39 18.91 8.12
N TYR A 445 3.85 20.05 8.52
CA TYR A 445 3.01 20.20 9.71
C TYR A 445 1.70 20.91 9.37
N VAL A 446 0.64 20.66 10.17
CA VAL A 446 -0.66 21.34 9.96
C VAL A 446 -0.53 22.82 10.31
N SER A 447 -0.01 23.11 11.50
CA SER A 447 0.24 24.46 11.99
C SER A 447 1.69 24.63 12.45
N ALA A 448 2.11 25.87 12.68
CA ALA A 448 3.45 26.15 13.22
C ALA A 448 3.60 25.69 14.69
N GLU A 449 2.48 25.51 15.40
CA GLU A 449 2.45 25.05 16.81
C GLU A 449 2.70 23.54 16.91
N ASP A 450 2.44 22.79 15.82
CA ASP A 450 2.66 21.34 15.76
C ASP A 450 4.14 20.96 15.53
N ILE A 451 5.01 21.95 15.29
CA ILE A 451 6.43 21.73 15.02
C ILE A 451 7.15 21.38 16.33
N PRO A 452 7.77 20.19 16.45
CA PRO A 452 8.52 19.83 17.65
C PRO A 452 9.65 20.82 17.94
N ALA A 453 9.86 21.13 19.21
CA ALA A 453 10.92 22.05 19.64
C ALA A 453 12.32 21.61 19.18
N GLU A 454 12.55 20.30 19.09
CA GLU A 454 13.80 19.71 18.58
C GLU A 454 14.09 20.11 17.12
N VAL A 455 13.06 20.17 16.28
CA VAL A 455 13.20 20.61 14.88
C VAL A 455 13.53 22.09 14.86
N PHE A 456 12.85 22.89 15.67
CA PHE A 456 13.11 24.33 15.76
C PHE A 456 14.56 24.63 16.19
N GLU A 457 15.06 23.96 17.23
CA GLU A 457 16.43 24.16 17.70
C GLU A 457 17.46 23.66 16.67
N ARG A 458 17.22 22.50 16.03
CA ARG A 458 18.10 21.99 14.97
C ARG A 458 18.22 22.97 13.80
N GLU A 459 17.10 23.50 13.30
CA GLU A 459 17.11 24.47 12.20
C GLU A 459 17.74 25.81 12.62
N LYS A 460 17.56 26.22 13.87
CA LYS A 460 18.21 27.42 14.44
C LYS A 460 19.72 27.27 14.52
N GLU A 461 20.22 26.11 14.92
CA GLU A 461 21.65 25.81 14.91
C GLU A 461 22.23 25.88 13.49
N ILE A 462 21.53 25.29 12.51
CA ILE A 462 21.91 25.34 11.09
C ILE A 462 21.97 26.78 10.59
N GLU A 463 20.94 27.59 10.85
CA GLU A 463 20.94 29.01 10.46
C GLU A 463 22.06 29.80 11.14
N MET A 464 22.35 29.54 12.42
CA MET A 464 23.45 30.19 13.12
C MET A 464 24.84 29.88 12.53
N GLN A 465 25.00 28.74 11.85
CA GLN A 465 26.25 28.34 11.21
C GLN A 465 26.44 28.93 9.81
N ARG A 466 25.43 29.59 9.24
CA ARG A 466 25.55 30.18 7.89
C ARG A 466 26.57 31.31 7.82
N GLU A 467 27.29 31.34 6.69
CA GLU A 467 28.44 32.22 6.49
C GLU A 467 28.11 33.71 6.56
N ASP A 468 26.91 34.08 6.10
CA ASP A 468 26.40 35.45 6.11
C ASP A 468 26.10 35.98 7.53
N LEU A 469 26.01 35.09 8.51
CA LEU A 469 25.80 35.43 9.92
C LEU A 469 27.06 35.30 10.78
N LYS A 470 28.14 34.65 10.29
CA LYS A 470 29.41 34.49 11.03
C LYS A 470 30.07 35.82 11.38
N ALA A 471 29.89 36.86 10.56
CA ALA A 471 30.47 38.19 10.78
C ALA A 471 29.72 39.04 11.82
N LYS A 472 28.56 38.58 12.33
CA LYS A 472 27.71 39.34 13.25
C LYS A 472 27.93 38.89 14.71
N PRO A 473 27.78 39.80 15.70
CA PRO A 473 27.80 39.44 17.12
C PRO A 473 26.76 38.36 17.45
N GLU A 474 27.09 37.46 18.38
CA GLU A 474 26.30 36.26 18.69
C GLU A 474 24.83 36.56 19.04
N ALA A 475 24.58 37.58 19.86
CA ALA A 475 23.22 37.98 20.22
C ALA A 475 22.39 38.50 19.02
N ILE A 476 23.04 39.14 18.04
CA ILE A 476 22.39 39.62 16.82
C ILE A 476 22.16 38.45 15.86
N ARG A 477 23.14 37.54 15.76
CA ARG A 477 23.04 36.32 14.96
C ARG A 477 21.89 35.42 15.45
N ALA A 478 21.76 35.22 16.76
CA ALA A 478 20.69 34.42 17.35
C ALA A 478 19.30 35.00 17.02
N LYS A 479 19.12 36.32 17.14
CA LYS A 479 17.84 36.99 16.78
C LYS A 479 17.52 36.89 15.29
N ILE A 480 18.53 36.97 14.42
CA ILE A 480 18.32 36.80 12.97
C ILE A 480 17.97 35.36 12.63
N ALA A 481 18.69 34.40 13.22
CA ALA A 481 18.41 32.98 13.05
C ALA A 481 16.99 32.64 13.53
N GLU A 482 16.59 33.10 14.72
CA GLU A 482 15.23 32.92 15.25
C GLU A 482 14.15 33.49 14.31
N GLY A 483 14.35 34.69 13.76
CA GLY A 483 13.42 35.26 12.77
C GLY A 483 13.36 34.46 11.46
N ARG A 484 14.48 33.88 11.01
CA ARG A 484 14.52 33.01 9.83
C ARG A 484 13.83 31.68 10.08
N VAL A 485 14.06 31.06 11.23
CA VAL A 485 13.40 29.80 11.62
C VAL A 485 11.91 30.03 11.83
N ALA A 486 11.48 31.17 12.39
CA ALA A 486 10.06 31.51 12.46
C ALA A 486 9.42 31.63 11.06
N LYS A 487 10.14 32.17 10.07
CA LYS A 487 9.67 32.18 8.67
C LYS A 487 9.65 30.77 8.07
N LEU A 488 10.66 29.95 8.35
CA LEU A 488 10.72 28.55 7.93
C LEU A 488 9.55 27.74 8.52
N ALA A 489 9.23 27.96 9.79
CA ALA A 489 8.07 27.35 10.44
C ALA A 489 6.76 27.68 9.71
N GLN A 490 6.59 28.92 9.24
CA GLN A 490 5.44 29.27 8.41
C GLN A 490 5.43 28.56 7.06
N THR A 491 6.58 28.32 6.43
CA THR A 491 6.66 27.55 5.18
C THR A 491 6.44 26.05 5.38
N MET A 492 6.78 25.53 6.56
CA MET A 492 6.57 24.12 6.92
C MET A 492 5.13 23.83 7.37
N ALA A 493 4.38 24.85 7.78
CA ALA A 493 3.00 24.75 8.20
C ALA A 493 2.03 24.88 7.01
N LEU A 494 0.98 24.07 7.00
CA LEU A 494 -0.05 24.03 5.95
C LEU A 494 -1.02 25.21 6.02
N LEU A 495 -1.60 25.48 7.19
CA LEU A 495 -2.63 26.52 7.37
C LEU A 495 -2.29 27.92 6.80
N PRO A 496 -1.07 28.46 6.98
CA PRO A 496 -0.71 29.77 6.44
C PRO A 496 -0.44 29.79 4.93
N GLN A 497 -0.38 28.63 4.26
CA GLN A 497 -0.11 28.57 2.82
C GLN A 497 -1.27 29.17 2.01
N PRO A 498 -0.99 29.84 0.87
CA PRO A 498 -2.02 30.32 -0.07
C PRO A 498 -2.79 29.14 -0.65
N PHE A 499 -4.12 29.19 -0.70
CA PHE A 499 -4.93 28.06 -1.12
C PHE A 499 -4.87 27.84 -2.64
N LEU A 500 -4.53 26.64 -3.09
CA LEU A 500 -4.28 26.32 -4.51
C LEU A 500 -5.50 26.58 -5.41
N MET A 501 -6.71 26.40 -4.88
CA MET A 501 -7.95 26.64 -5.62
C MET A 501 -8.35 28.13 -5.67
N ASP A 502 -7.76 28.96 -4.81
CA ASP A 502 -8.04 30.39 -4.66
C ASP A 502 -6.87 31.06 -3.92
N ASP A 503 -5.90 31.55 -4.69
CA ASP A 503 -4.64 32.12 -4.19
C ASP A 503 -4.81 33.45 -3.45
N SER A 504 -6.01 34.03 -3.49
CA SER A 504 -6.35 35.25 -2.77
C SER A 504 -6.48 35.05 -1.25
N LYS A 505 -6.54 33.80 -0.79
CA LYS A 505 -6.72 33.43 0.62
C LYS A 505 -5.82 32.29 1.05
N THR A 506 -5.64 32.15 2.36
CA THR A 506 -4.89 31.02 2.92
C THR A 506 -5.78 29.79 3.11
N ILE A 507 -5.17 28.61 3.33
CA ILE A 507 -5.91 27.40 3.71
C ILE A 507 -6.71 27.64 4.98
N GLU A 508 -6.14 28.30 5.99
CA GLU A 508 -6.85 28.64 7.22
C GLU A 508 -8.13 29.44 6.93
N GLN A 509 -8.05 30.43 6.04
CA GLN A 509 -9.19 31.24 5.63
C GLN A 509 -10.22 30.40 4.86
N ALA A 510 -9.79 29.53 3.95
CA ALA A 510 -10.68 28.63 3.23
C ALA A 510 -11.43 27.66 4.18
N VAL A 511 -10.75 27.12 5.19
CA VAL A 511 -11.36 26.29 6.23
C VAL A 511 -12.36 27.10 7.05
N LYS A 512 -12.04 28.34 7.45
CA LYS A 512 -12.98 29.21 8.18
C LYS A 512 -14.21 29.58 7.35
N GLU A 513 -14.06 29.82 6.06
CA GLU A 513 -15.17 30.06 5.12
C GLU A 513 -16.06 28.80 4.96
N ALA A 514 -15.46 27.61 4.97
CA ALA A 514 -16.21 26.36 4.99
C ALA A 514 -16.97 26.16 6.31
N ILE A 515 -16.36 26.44 7.47
CA ILE A 515 -17.04 26.40 8.78
C ILE A 515 -18.21 27.39 8.85
N ALA A 516 -18.03 28.56 8.25
CA ALA A 516 -19.05 29.60 8.19
C ALA A 516 -20.29 29.17 7.40
N SER A 517 -20.06 28.52 6.25
CA SER A 517 -21.12 28.08 5.34
C SER A 517 -21.79 26.78 5.80
N ILE A 518 -21.00 25.76 6.16
CA ILE A 518 -21.47 24.46 6.62
C ILE A 518 -22.10 24.56 8.02
N GLY A 519 -21.56 25.42 8.88
CA GLY A 519 -22.08 25.65 10.22
C GLY A 519 -21.48 24.76 11.31
N GLU A 520 -20.58 23.84 10.95
CA GLU A 520 -19.86 22.94 11.87
C GLU A 520 -18.37 23.24 11.91
N LYS A 521 -17.71 22.91 13.02
CA LYS A 521 -16.25 22.91 13.12
C LYS A 521 -15.67 21.95 12.08
N ILE A 522 -14.68 22.43 11.35
CA ILE A 522 -13.83 21.64 10.45
C ILE A 522 -12.39 21.88 10.87
N SER A 523 -11.61 20.82 11.01
CA SER A 523 -10.20 20.93 11.37
C SER A 523 -9.39 19.85 10.68
N ILE A 524 -8.26 20.25 10.10
CA ILE A 524 -7.25 19.32 9.60
C ILE A 524 -6.50 18.80 10.82
N ARG A 525 -6.45 17.48 11.01
CA ARG A 525 -5.85 16.90 12.22
C ARG A 525 -4.42 16.46 12.00
N ARG A 526 -4.18 15.74 10.92
CA ARG A 526 -2.85 15.24 10.55
C ARG A 526 -2.82 14.94 9.07
N PHE A 527 -1.63 15.00 8.48
CA PHE A 527 -1.38 14.47 7.15
C PHE A 527 0.02 13.85 7.10
N ILE A 528 0.25 13.05 6.08
CA ILE A 528 1.54 12.47 5.77
C ILE A 528 1.70 12.42 4.25
N THR A 529 2.92 12.66 3.80
CA THR A 529 3.28 12.67 2.38
C THR A 529 4.39 11.66 2.17
N TYR A 530 4.22 10.75 1.22
CA TYR A 530 5.25 9.84 0.76
C TYR A 530 5.75 10.27 -0.61
N ARG A 531 7.06 10.20 -0.79
CA ARG A 531 7.75 10.34 -2.08
C ARG A 531 8.51 9.07 -2.37
N LEU A 532 8.33 8.55 -3.58
CA LEU A 532 8.90 7.28 -3.99
C LEU A 532 10.43 7.38 -4.02
N GLY A 533 11.10 6.51 -3.28
CA GLY A 533 12.56 6.44 -3.23
C GLY A 533 13.19 7.56 -2.42
N GLU A 534 12.42 8.27 -1.60
CA GLU A 534 12.94 9.29 -0.68
C GLU A 534 13.98 8.67 0.27
N GLY A 535 15.18 9.28 0.30
CA GLY A 535 16.31 8.79 1.10
C GLY A 535 17.04 7.57 0.51
N ILE A 536 16.72 7.14 -0.72
CA ILE A 536 17.45 6.08 -1.41
C ILE A 536 18.41 6.70 -2.43
N GLU A 537 19.71 6.43 -2.28
CA GLU A 537 20.71 6.83 -3.28
C GLU A 537 20.51 6.02 -4.58
N LYS A 538 20.09 6.69 -5.65
CA LYS A 538 20.01 6.07 -6.97
C LYS A 538 21.42 5.93 -7.53
N LYS A 539 21.82 4.69 -7.84
CA LYS A 539 23.05 4.46 -8.59
C LYS A 539 22.90 5.08 -9.99
N GLN A 540 23.67 6.13 -10.26
CA GLN A 540 23.74 6.70 -11.60
C GLN A 540 24.48 5.71 -12.51
N MET A 541 23.78 5.15 -13.49
CA MET A 541 24.40 4.25 -14.48
C MET A 541 24.87 5.08 -15.67
N ASP A 542 26.16 4.98 -16.00
CA ASP A 542 26.72 5.50 -17.24
C ASP A 542 26.85 4.32 -18.21
N LEU A 543 25.86 4.19 -19.10
CA LEU A 543 25.80 3.11 -20.07
C LEU A 543 27.06 3.07 -20.95
N ALA A 544 27.63 4.22 -21.29
CA ALA A 544 28.84 4.27 -22.11
C ALA A 544 30.04 3.73 -21.34
N ALA A 545 30.19 4.12 -20.07
CA ALA A 545 31.24 3.59 -19.20
C ALA A 545 31.06 2.09 -18.91
N ASP A 546 29.82 1.65 -18.65
CA ASP A 546 29.51 0.23 -18.39
C ASP A 546 29.77 -0.64 -19.63
N VAL A 547 29.37 -0.17 -20.82
CA VAL A 547 29.69 -0.84 -22.09
C VAL A 547 31.20 -0.86 -22.32
N ALA A 548 31.89 0.26 -22.12
CA ALA A 548 33.35 0.33 -22.27
C ALA A 548 34.10 -0.59 -21.30
N ALA A 549 33.59 -0.74 -20.06
CA ALA A 549 34.13 -1.66 -19.07
C ALA A 549 33.91 -3.12 -19.46
N MET A 550 32.75 -3.47 -20.01
CA MET A 550 32.46 -4.82 -20.50
C MET A 550 33.21 -5.18 -21.80
N THR A 551 33.45 -4.21 -22.68
CA THR A 551 34.18 -4.40 -23.95
C THR A 551 35.69 -4.21 -23.81
N GLY A 552 36.19 -3.89 -22.61
CA GLY A 552 37.62 -3.75 -22.32
C GLY A 552 38.31 -2.61 -23.10
N GLY A 553 37.59 -1.54 -23.43
CA GLY A 553 38.12 -0.42 -24.21
C GLY A 553 38.46 -0.75 -25.66
N LYS A 554 38.00 -1.88 -26.21
CA LYS A 554 38.08 -2.18 -27.65
C LYS A 554 36.79 -1.71 -28.34
N LEU A 555 36.73 -0.42 -28.63
CA LEU A 555 35.84 0.16 -29.64
C LEU A 555 36.68 0.96 -30.62
#